data_AF-A0A846PNB5-F1
#
_entry.id   AF-A0A846PNB5-F1
#
_cell.length_a   1.000
_cell.length_b   1.000
_cell.length_c   1.000
_cell.angle_alpha   90.00
_cell.angle_beta   90.00
_cell.angle_gamma   90.00
#
_symmetry.space_group_name_H-M   'P 1'
#
loop_
_entity.id
_entity.type
_entity.pdbx_description
1 polymer ?
#
loop_
_entity_poly.entity_id
_entity_poly.type
_entity_poly.pdbx_seq_one_letter_code
_entity_poly.pdbx_strand_id
1 'polypeptide(L)'
;MVKEIGAEFVIDYTKEDYTKNDQTYDIIFDAVGANTLSKCKKILTDEGIYVSNNILSSPKHVFHIMTNRFRRKELKYGVADEGADNLNLLRGWIENGKIKPVIDTVYPLSQTAEAHRHYETGHSKGRVVINID
;
A
#
# COMPACT_ATOMS: atom_id res chain seq x y z
N MET A 1 -13.52 -9.39 -2.88
CA MET A 1 -12.21 -9.20 -2.22
C MET A 1 -12.06 -7.85 -1.53
N VAL A 2 -11.64 -6.74 -2.17
CA VAL A 2 -11.31 -5.51 -1.41
C VAL A 2 -12.51 -4.89 -0.67
N LYS A 3 -13.75 -5.04 -1.17
CA LYS A 3 -14.97 -4.68 -0.42
C LYS A 3 -15.18 -5.53 0.83
N GLU A 4 -14.86 -6.83 0.77
CA GLU A 4 -15.03 -7.75 1.90
C GLU A 4 -14.10 -7.41 3.07
N ILE A 5 -13.00 -6.70 2.80
CA ILE A 5 -12.05 -6.24 3.83
C ILE A 5 -12.29 -4.78 4.24
N GLY A 6 -13.43 -4.21 3.88
CA GLY A 6 -13.88 -2.90 4.38
C GLY A 6 -13.66 -1.71 3.44
N ALA A 7 -13.27 -1.92 2.18
CA ALA A 7 -13.27 -0.83 1.21
C ALA A 7 -14.72 -0.41 0.89
N GLU A 8 -15.06 0.83 1.22
CA GLU A 8 -16.39 1.40 0.93
C GLU A 8 -16.59 1.63 -0.58
N PHE A 9 -15.55 2.15 -1.24
CA PHE A 9 -15.53 2.40 -2.68
C PHE A 9 -14.37 1.66 -3.35
N VAL A 10 -14.64 1.13 -4.54
CA VAL A 10 -13.67 0.36 -5.32
C VAL A 10 -13.74 0.82 -6.76
N ILE A 11 -12.60 1.24 -7.30
CA ILE A 11 -12.46 1.70 -8.67
C ILE A 11 -11.71 0.63 -9.47
N ASP A 12 -12.31 0.19 -10.58
CA ASP A 12 -11.66 -0.69 -11.53
C ASP A 12 -10.94 0.15 -12.59
N TYR A 13 -9.64 0.36 -12.40
CA TYR A 13 -8.82 1.18 -13.28
C TYR A 13 -8.71 0.64 -14.72
N THR A 14 -9.13 -0.61 -14.97
CA THR A 14 -9.19 -1.18 -16.32
C THR A 14 -10.42 -0.72 -17.10
N LYS A 15 -11.43 -0.20 -16.39
CA LYS A 15 -12.70 0.26 -16.96
C LYS A 15 -12.82 1.77 -16.96
N GLU A 16 -12.24 2.45 -15.98
CA GLU A 16 -12.35 3.90 -15.85
C GLU A 16 -11.04 4.56 -15.42
N ASP A 17 -10.86 5.81 -15.86
CA ASP A 17 -9.74 6.63 -15.44
C ASP A 17 -10.12 7.37 -14.15
N TYR A 18 -9.67 6.84 -13.02
CA TYR A 18 -9.91 7.39 -11.69
C TYR A 18 -9.42 8.83 -11.52
N THR A 19 -8.58 9.36 -12.43
CA THR A 19 -8.10 10.74 -12.37
C THR A 19 -9.02 11.76 -13.02
N LYS A 20 -10.09 11.31 -13.70
CA LYS A 20 -11.03 12.16 -14.42
C LYS A 20 -12.36 12.39 -13.70
N ASN A 21 -12.54 11.82 -12.51
CA ASN A 21 -13.70 12.13 -11.70
C ASN A 21 -13.48 13.44 -10.92
N ASP A 22 -14.58 14.00 -10.41
CA ASP A 22 -14.54 15.22 -9.59
C ASP A 22 -14.18 14.94 -8.11
N GLN A 23 -13.59 13.78 -7.83
CA GLN A 23 -13.22 13.37 -6.48
C GLN A 23 -11.81 13.87 -6.13
N THR A 24 -11.65 14.29 -4.89
CA THR A 24 -10.34 14.62 -4.33
C THR A 24 -10.12 13.86 -3.03
N TYR A 25 -8.87 13.54 -2.74
CA TYR A 25 -8.47 12.70 -1.61
C TYR A 25 -7.50 13.46 -0.71
N ASP A 26 -7.68 13.33 0.60
CA ASP A 26 -6.73 13.86 1.58
C ASP A 26 -5.45 13.04 1.65
N ILE A 27 -5.55 11.73 1.40
CA ILE A 27 -4.41 10.81 1.39
C ILE A 27 -4.52 9.89 0.19
N ILE A 28 -3.44 9.78 -0.57
CA ILE A 28 -3.27 8.74 -1.59
C ILE A 28 -2.07 7.88 -1.18
N PHE A 29 -2.33 6.60 -0.92
CA PHE A 29 -1.31 5.62 -0.57
C PHE A 29 -1.01 4.69 -1.76
N ASP A 30 0.15 4.86 -2.39
CA ASP A 30 0.64 4.02 -3.49
C ASP A 30 1.48 2.86 -2.96
N ALA A 31 0.81 1.72 -2.76
CA ALA A 31 1.39 0.49 -2.21
C ALA A 31 2.29 -0.26 -3.22
N VAL A 32 2.05 -0.10 -4.53
CA VAL A 32 2.72 -0.87 -5.59
C VAL A 32 3.70 -0.04 -6.42
N GLY A 33 3.75 1.27 -6.22
CA GLY A 33 4.62 2.17 -6.98
C GLY A 33 4.17 2.38 -8.43
N ALA A 34 2.89 2.11 -8.74
CA ALA A 34 2.35 2.19 -10.09
C ALA A 34 2.03 3.63 -10.52
N ASN A 35 2.11 4.60 -9.60
CA ASN A 35 1.73 5.98 -9.86
C ASN A 35 2.86 6.96 -9.52
N THR A 36 2.67 8.20 -9.98
CA THR A 36 3.58 9.30 -9.66
C THR A 36 2.80 10.38 -8.93
N LEU A 37 3.49 11.13 -8.07
CA LEU A 37 2.92 12.31 -7.41
C LEU A 37 2.28 13.26 -8.44
N SER A 38 2.94 13.49 -9.58
CA SER A 38 2.45 14.40 -10.63
C SER A 38 1.06 14.00 -11.15
N LYS A 39 0.84 12.69 -11.38
CA LYS A 39 -0.44 12.13 -11.79
C LYS A 39 -1.51 12.32 -10.71
N CYS A 40 -1.16 12.04 -9.46
CA CYS A 40 -2.09 12.11 -8.33
C CYS A 40 -2.34 13.52 -7.80
N LYS A 41 -1.48 14.51 -8.12
CA LYS A 41 -1.58 15.89 -7.61
C LYS A 41 -2.90 16.58 -7.97
N LYS A 42 -3.52 16.20 -9.10
CA LYS A 42 -4.80 16.77 -9.56
C LYS A 42 -5.99 16.29 -8.74
N ILE A 43 -5.90 15.08 -8.19
CA ILE A 43 -6.95 14.44 -7.39
C ILE A 43 -6.64 14.46 -5.89
N LEU A 44 -5.60 15.16 -5.46
CA LEU A 44 -5.38 15.46 -4.04
C LEU A 44 -6.11 16.75 -3.67
N THR A 45 -6.58 16.84 -2.43
CA THR A 45 -6.97 18.13 -1.83
C THR A 45 -5.77 19.06 -1.73
N ASP A 46 -5.96 20.35 -1.48
CA ASP A 46 -4.85 21.34 -1.40
C ASP A 46 -3.84 21.02 -0.29
N GLU A 47 -4.30 20.40 0.79
CA GLU A 47 -3.49 19.90 1.92
C GLU A 47 -3.22 18.39 1.84
N GLY A 48 -3.57 17.76 0.72
CA GLY A 48 -3.50 16.31 0.56
C GLY A 48 -2.07 15.76 0.54
N ILE A 49 -1.92 14.53 0.99
CA ILE A 49 -0.62 13.85 1.13
C ILE A 49 -0.58 12.66 0.17
N TYR A 50 0.45 12.61 -0.66
CA TYR A 50 0.81 11.39 -1.38
C TYR A 50 1.84 10.61 -0.57
N VAL A 51 1.54 9.35 -0.28
CA VAL A 51 2.42 8.41 0.40
C VAL A 51 2.75 7.29 -0.57
N SER A 52 4.02 6.94 -0.76
CA SER A 52 4.40 5.80 -1.59
C SER A 52 5.40 4.91 -0.87
N ASN A 53 5.25 3.60 -1.06
CA ASN A 53 6.22 2.59 -0.64
C ASN A 53 7.45 2.52 -1.57
N ASN A 54 7.43 3.22 -2.72
CA ASN A 54 8.57 3.25 -3.63
C ASN A 54 9.58 4.31 -3.13
N ILE A 55 10.52 3.87 -2.30
CA ILE A 55 11.41 4.72 -1.54
C ILE A 55 12.86 4.62 -2.05
N LEU A 56 13.47 5.80 -2.25
CA LEU A 56 14.93 6.03 -2.23
C LEU A 56 15.82 5.48 -3.36
N SER A 57 15.31 5.22 -4.56
CA SER A 57 16.20 4.80 -5.67
C SER A 57 16.94 5.95 -6.38
N SER A 58 16.66 7.24 -6.09
CA SER A 58 17.45 8.33 -6.68
C SER A 58 17.63 9.60 -5.81
N PRO A 59 18.77 10.31 -5.97
CA PRO A 59 19.06 11.58 -5.27
C PRO A 59 17.99 12.67 -5.47
N LYS A 60 17.25 12.64 -6.58
CA LYS A 60 16.15 13.57 -6.87
C LYS A 60 14.99 13.43 -5.88
N HIS A 61 14.75 12.21 -5.37
CA HIS A 61 13.66 11.95 -4.42
C HIS A 61 13.99 12.54 -3.05
N VAL A 62 15.24 12.42 -2.61
CA VAL A 62 15.73 13.03 -1.35
C VAL A 62 15.65 14.56 -1.41
N PHE A 63 16.11 15.16 -2.51
CA PHE A 63 16.02 16.61 -2.73
C PHE A 63 14.56 17.11 -2.76
N HIS A 64 13.64 16.33 -3.32
CA HIS A 64 12.22 16.66 -3.32
C HIS A 64 11.61 16.69 -1.91
N ILE A 65 11.96 15.75 -1.03
CA ILE A 65 11.52 15.74 0.39
C ILE A 65 12.00 17.02 1.08
N MET A 66 13.28 17.35 0.94
CA MET A 66 13.87 18.52 1.60
C MET A 66 13.25 19.84 1.16
N THR A 67 12.81 19.94 -0.09
CA THR A 67 12.21 21.17 -0.64
C THR A 67 10.69 21.27 -0.45
N ASN A 68 10.05 20.22 0.08
CA ASN A 68 8.58 20.14 0.11
C ASN A 68 7.91 20.90 1.25
N ARG A 69 8.65 21.35 2.28
CA ARG A 69 8.07 22.10 3.43
C ARG A 69 7.36 23.42 3.06
N PHE A 70 7.49 23.89 1.83
CA PHE A 70 6.88 25.12 1.33
C PHE A 70 5.85 24.91 0.23
N ARG A 71 5.48 23.67 -0.09
CA ARG A 71 4.57 23.34 -1.20
C ARG A 71 3.25 22.78 -0.70
N ARG A 72 2.13 23.32 -1.20
CA ARG A 72 0.81 22.67 -1.11
C ARG A 72 0.88 21.30 -1.79
N LYS A 73 0.21 20.30 -1.19
CA LYS A 73 0.20 18.88 -1.57
C LYS A 73 1.55 18.18 -1.36
N GLU A 74 1.73 17.61 -0.17
CA GLU A 74 3.00 17.04 0.29
C GLU A 74 3.27 15.62 -0.26
N LEU A 75 4.54 15.33 -0.53
CA LEU A 75 5.05 13.98 -0.76
C LEU A 75 5.66 13.44 0.53
N LYS A 76 5.12 12.34 1.04
CA LYS A 76 5.71 11.57 2.13
C LYS A 76 6.10 10.18 1.64
N TYR A 77 7.10 9.63 2.28
CA TYR A 77 7.57 8.28 2.05
C TYR A 77 7.30 7.49 3.32
N GLY A 78 6.55 6.40 3.19
CA GLY A 78 6.23 5.55 4.32
C GLY A 78 7.36 4.56 4.57
N VAL A 79 8.26 4.85 5.52
CA VAL A 79 9.04 3.79 6.16
C VAL A 79 8.21 3.32 7.34
N ALA A 80 7.81 2.05 7.34
CA ALA A 80 7.17 1.47 8.51
C ALA A 80 8.19 1.40 9.63
N ASP A 81 7.85 1.96 10.79
CA ASP A 81 8.67 1.80 11.98
C ASP A 81 8.38 0.42 12.59
N GLU A 82 9.38 -0.45 12.53
CA GLU A 82 9.33 -1.84 12.99
C GLU A 82 9.65 -1.99 14.49
N GLY A 83 9.67 -0.88 15.24
CA GLY A 83 9.84 -0.88 16.68
C GLY A 83 8.83 -1.74 17.44
N ALA A 84 9.25 -2.25 18.60
CA ALA A 84 8.45 -3.17 19.41
C ALA A 84 7.06 -2.60 19.77
N ASP A 85 6.96 -1.30 20.03
CA ASP A 85 5.68 -0.65 20.37
C ASP A 85 4.68 -0.71 19.21
N ASN A 86 5.13 -0.50 17.97
CA ASN A 86 4.26 -0.61 16.80
C ASN A 86 3.85 -2.05 16.54
N LEU A 87 4.75 -3.02 16.72
CA LEU A 87 4.43 -4.44 16.61
C LEU A 87 3.43 -4.88 17.69
N ASN A 88 3.55 -4.37 18.90
CA ASN A 88 2.60 -4.63 19.99
C ASN A 88 1.23 -3.99 19.72
N LEU A 89 1.20 -2.80 19.13
CA LEU A 89 -0.05 -2.17 18.68
C LEU A 89 -0.73 -3.01 17.61
N LEU A 90 0.02 -3.44 16.58
CA LEU A 90 -0.50 -4.31 15.52
C LEU A 90 -1.01 -5.64 16.06
N ARG A 91 -0.27 -6.27 16.99
CA ARG A 91 -0.72 -7.47 17.70
C ARG A 91 -2.07 -7.24 18.35
N GLY A 92 -2.21 -6.18 19.13
CA GLY A 92 -3.47 -5.86 19.81
C GLY A 92 -4.64 -5.67 18.84
N TRP A 93 -4.40 -5.08 17.66
CA TRP A 93 -5.42 -4.94 16.60
C TRP A 93 -5.77 -6.25 15.90
N ILE A 94 -4.85 -7.19 15.81
CA ILE A 94 -5.12 -8.52 15.26
C ILE A 94 -5.91 -9.34 16.27
N GLU A 95 -5.49 -9.35 17.54
CA GLU A 95 -6.13 -10.12 18.62
C GLU A 95 -7.57 -9.66 18.87
N ASN A 96 -7.87 -8.36 18.73
CA ASN A 96 -9.24 -7.84 18.86
C ASN A 96 -10.04 -7.84 17.54
N GLY A 97 -9.47 -8.37 16.45
CA GLY A 97 -10.13 -8.52 15.16
C GLY A 97 -10.36 -7.23 14.38
N LYS A 98 -9.75 -6.10 14.77
CA LYS A 98 -9.75 -4.84 14.00
C LYS A 98 -9.00 -4.99 12.68
N ILE A 99 -7.93 -5.78 12.67
CA ILE A 99 -7.20 -6.16 11.47
C ILE A 99 -7.28 -7.67 11.31
N LYS A 100 -7.62 -8.13 10.12
CA LYS A 100 -7.64 -9.55 9.77
C LYS A 100 -6.70 -9.78 8.59
N PRO A 101 -5.71 -10.68 8.72
CA PRO A 101 -4.87 -11.05 7.59
C PRO A 101 -5.73 -11.77 6.55
N VAL A 102 -5.60 -11.36 5.29
CA VAL A 102 -6.16 -12.10 4.16
C VAL A 102 -5.13 -13.12 3.73
N ILE A 103 -5.45 -14.40 3.88
CA ILE A 103 -4.61 -15.50 3.42
C ILE A 103 -5.13 -15.93 2.06
N ASP A 104 -4.23 -15.98 1.09
CA ASP A 104 -4.51 -16.43 -0.26
C ASP A 104 -4.45 -17.97 -0.32
N THR A 105 -3.28 -18.52 0.01
CA THR A 105 -3.03 -19.96 0.02
C THR A 105 -2.03 -20.32 1.13
N VAL A 106 -2.19 -21.51 1.71
CA VAL A 106 -1.24 -22.11 2.64
C VAL A 106 -0.57 -23.31 1.97
N TYR A 107 0.76 -23.34 1.96
CA TYR A 107 1.56 -24.45 1.45
C TYR A 107 2.32 -25.13 2.60
N PRO A 108 2.49 -26.46 2.61
CA PRO A 108 3.46 -27.10 3.49
C PRO A 108 4.89 -26.67 3.13
N LEU A 109 5.80 -26.76 4.09
CA LEU A 109 7.23 -26.43 3.91
C LEU A 109 7.85 -27.13 2.68
N SER A 110 7.46 -28.37 2.41
CA SER A 110 7.93 -29.15 1.24
C SER A 110 7.56 -28.53 -0.11
N GLN A 111 6.54 -27.67 -0.16
CA GLN A 111 6.05 -27.00 -1.37
C GLN A 111 6.48 -25.53 -1.47
N THR A 112 7.50 -25.10 -0.71
CA THR A 112 8.01 -23.72 -0.75
C THR A 112 8.33 -23.24 -2.18
N ALA A 113 8.91 -24.09 -3.03
CA ALA A 113 9.19 -23.74 -4.42
C ALA A 113 7.92 -23.46 -5.25
N GLU A 114 6.83 -24.17 -4.98
CA GLU A 114 5.54 -23.93 -5.62
C GLU A 114 4.87 -22.66 -5.09
N ALA A 115 4.95 -22.43 -3.77
CA ALA A 115 4.48 -21.20 -3.15
C ALA A 115 5.14 -19.95 -3.76
N HIS A 116 6.46 -19.99 -3.98
CA HIS A 116 7.19 -18.92 -4.67
C HIS A 116 6.71 -18.74 -6.11
N ARG A 117 6.60 -19.83 -6.90
CA ARG A 117 6.10 -19.74 -8.27
C ARG A 117 4.70 -19.12 -8.34
N HIS A 118 3.81 -19.48 -7.42
CA HIS A 118 2.48 -18.87 -7.33
C HIS A 118 2.59 -17.37 -7.01
N TYR A 119 3.35 -16.99 -5.98
CA TYR A 119 3.54 -15.59 -5.60
C TYR A 119 4.08 -14.73 -6.75
N GLU A 120 5.06 -15.25 -7.49
CA GLU A 120 5.72 -14.58 -8.61
C GLU A 120 4.79 -14.33 -9.82
N THR A 121 3.62 -14.99 -9.89
CA THR A 121 2.61 -14.65 -10.90
C THR A 121 2.06 -13.23 -10.73
N GLY A 122 2.18 -12.63 -9.54
CA GLY A 122 1.60 -11.32 -9.22
C GLY A 122 0.08 -11.32 -9.04
N HIS A 123 -0.57 -12.50 -9.06
CA HIS A 123 -2.04 -12.62 -8.98
C HIS A 123 -2.54 -13.10 -7.62
N SER A 124 -1.66 -13.27 -6.64
CA SER A 124 -2.04 -13.67 -5.28
C SER A 124 -2.94 -12.61 -4.63
N LYS A 125 -4.02 -13.06 -3.98
CA LYS A 125 -5.06 -12.22 -3.37
C LYS A 125 -4.94 -12.25 -1.85
N GLY A 126 -3.80 -11.82 -1.34
CA GLY A 126 -3.49 -11.84 0.09
C GLY A 126 -2.06 -12.33 0.34
N ARG A 127 -1.84 -12.92 1.51
CA ARG A 127 -0.55 -13.53 1.88
C ARG A 127 -0.53 -15.00 1.49
N VAL A 128 0.54 -15.40 0.82
CA VAL A 128 0.93 -16.81 0.66
C VAL A 128 1.69 -17.21 1.93
N VAL A 129 1.23 -18.27 2.60
CA VAL A 129 1.76 -18.71 3.90
C VAL A 129 2.43 -20.07 3.74
N ILE A 130 3.59 -20.25 4.39
CA ILE A 130 4.23 -21.56 4.54
C ILE A 130 3.91 -22.11 5.92
N ASN A 131 3.29 -23.29 5.94
CA ASN A 131 3.08 -24.05 7.15
C ASN A 131 4.31 -24.93 7.46
N ILE A 132 4.77 -24.86 8.71
CA ILE A 132 5.96 -25.58 9.21
C ILE A 132 5.62 -26.62 10.30
N ASP A 133 4.34 -26.79 10.60
CA ASP A 133 3.83 -27.78 11.55
C ASP A 133 3.97 -29.23 11.02
#